data_AF-K2BI54-F1
#
_entry.id   AF-K2BI54-F1
#
_cell.length_a   1.000
_cell.length_b   1.000
_cell.length_c   1.000
_cell.angle_alpha   90.00
_cell.angle_beta   90.00
_cell.angle_gamma   90.00
#
_symmetry.space_group_name_H-M   'P 1'
#
loop_
_entity.id
_entity.type
_entity.pdbx_description
1 polymer ?
#
loop_
_entity_poly.entity_id
_entity_poly.type
_entity_poly.pdbx_seq_one_letter_code
_entity_poly.pdbx_strand_id
1 'polypeptide(L)'
;MCVKCLAEYDDPLDRRFHAQPNACPDCGPGLAIVEDLGCASDFGRLEFLRNTAPVVKKVSRLIMEGRIGALMGLGGFHIACRADSD
;
A
#
# COMPACT_ATOMS: atom_id res chain seq x y z
N MET A 1 4.84 13.19 10.37
CA MET A 1 3.38 13.41 10.50
C MET A 1 3.04 14.77 9.92
N CYS A 2 1.91 14.93 9.23
CA CYS A 2 1.41 16.27 8.87
C CYS A 2 0.76 16.92 10.10
N VAL A 3 0.43 18.22 10.00
CA VAL A 3 -0.21 18.99 11.09
C VAL A 3 -1.49 18.33 11.59
N LYS A 4 -2.32 17.79 10.70
CA LYS A 4 -3.57 17.10 11.08
C LYS A 4 -3.30 15.84 11.91
N CYS A 5 -2.41 14.97 11.45
CA CYS A 5 -2.06 13.75 12.18
C CYS A 5 -1.36 14.03 13.52
N LEU A 6 -0.62 15.14 13.62
CA LEU A 6 0.02 15.54 14.88
C LEU A 6 -1.05 15.98 15.90
N ALA A 7 -2.03 16.79 15.48
CA ALA A 7 -3.13 17.19 16.38
C ALA A 7 -3.90 15.97 16.93
N GLU A 8 -4.17 14.98 16.09
CA GLU A 8 -4.81 13.71 16.51
C GLU A 8 -3.93 12.87 17.43
N TYR A 9 -2.60 12.95 17.27
CA TYR A 9 -1.64 12.19 18.07
C TYR A 9 -1.48 12.78 19.47
N ASP A 10 -1.57 14.11 19.60
CA ASP A 10 -1.39 14.82 20.87
C ASP A 10 -2.68 15.02 21.68
N ASP A 11 -3.87 14.85 21.07
CA ASP A 11 -5.16 15.01 21.75
C ASP A 11 -5.59 13.74 22.52
N PRO A 12 -5.64 13.76 23.87
CA PRO A 12 -6.07 12.60 24.68
C PRO A 12 -7.50 12.12 24.44
N LEU A 13 -8.35 12.94 23.79
CA LEU A 13 -9.72 12.60 23.44
C LEU A 13 -9.85 12.02 22.02
N ASP A 14 -8.82 12.10 21.17
CA ASP A 14 -8.82 11.44 19.86
C ASP A 14 -8.44 9.95 20.03
N ARG A 15 -9.11 9.06 19.29
CA ARG A 15 -8.81 7.62 19.29
C ARG A 15 -7.35 7.32 18.89
N ARG A 16 -6.70 8.25 18.19
CA ARG A 16 -5.31 8.16 17.69
C ARG A 16 -4.30 8.81 18.64
N PHE A 17 -4.70 9.21 19.85
CA PHE A 17 -3.79 9.66 20.88
C PHE A 17 -2.63 8.68 21.07
N HIS A 18 -1.39 9.17 20.94
CA HIS A 18 -0.16 8.38 21.04
C HIS A 18 -0.09 7.13 20.13
N ALA A 19 -0.89 7.08 19.07
CA ALA A 19 -0.80 6.02 18.07
C ALA A 19 0.47 6.21 17.22
N GLN A 20 1.55 5.55 17.61
CA GLN A 20 2.86 5.63 16.93
C GLN A 20 2.81 5.43 15.40
N PRO A 21 1.99 4.50 14.83
CA PRO A 21 1.89 4.35 13.38
C PRO A 21 0.85 5.28 12.74
N ASN A 22 0.42 6.37 13.40
CA ASN A 22 -0.59 7.29 12.84
C ASN A 22 -0.09 7.96 11.55
N ALA A 23 -0.94 7.93 10.53
CA ALA A 23 -0.65 8.40 9.19
C ALA A 23 -1.94 8.72 8.43
N CYS A 24 -1.81 9.49 7.36
CA CYS A 24 -2.88 9.79 6.42
C CYS A 24 -2.33 9.76 4.98
N PRO A 25 -3.17 9.94 3.93
CA PRO A 25 -2.68 10.00 2.55
C PRO A 25 -1.62 11.08 2.30
N ASP A 26 -1.60 12.17 3.08
CA ASP A 26 -0.63 13.27 2.89
C ASP A 26 0.76 12.92 3.43
N CYS A 27 0.85 12.30 4.61
CA CYS A 27 2.12 12.06 5.31
C CYS A 27 2.49 10.58 5.52
N GLY A 28 1.61 9.66 5.14
CA GLY A 28 1.78 8.23 5.28
C GLY A 28 2.65 7.60 4.20
N PRO A 29 2.79 6.26 4.23
CA PRO A 29 3.51 5.52 3.20
C PRO A 29 2.79 5.60 1.84
N GLY A 30 3.57 5.57 0.77
CA GLY A 30 3.05 5.38 -0.59
C GLY A 30 2.96 3.91 -0.98
N LEU A 31 2.39 3.63 -2.14
CA LEU A 31 2.39 2.29 -2.76
C LEU A 31 3.22 2.29 -4.05
N ALA A 32 3.89 1.17 -4.31
CA ALA A 32 4.55 0.89 -5.57
C ALA A 32 3.92 -0.36 -6.19
N ILE A 33 3.96 -0.46 -7.53
CA ILE A 33 3.51 -1.65 -8.27
C ILE A 33 4.61 -2.03 -9.26
N VAL A 34 4.94 -3.32 -9.30
CA VAL A 34 5.86 -3.91 -10.28
C VAL A 34 5.05 -4.91 -11.09
N GLU A 35 4.95 -4.69 -12.41
CA GLU A 35 4.12 -5.52 -13.29
C GLU A 35 4.91 -6.63 -13.98
N ASP A 36 6.23 -6.46 -14.12
CA ASP A 36 7.12 -7.44 -14.73
C ASP A 36 8.32 -7.70 -13.81
N LEU A 37 8.30 -8.84 -13.12
CA LEU A 37 9.40 -9.30 -12.27
C LEU A 37 10.48 -10.05 -13.08
N GLY A 38 10.28 -10.28 -14.39
CA GLY A 38 11.12 -11.10 -15.25
C GLY A 38 12.48 -10.49 -15.57
N CYS A 39 12.62 -9.17 -15.50
CA CYS A 39 13.89 -8.48 -15.64
C CYS A 39 14.47 -8.15 -14.25
N ALA A 40 15.25 -9.07 -13.68
CA ALA A 40 15.93 -8.90 -12.39
C ALA A 40 16.86 -7.66 -12.31
N SER A 41 17.11 -6.96 -13.42
CA SER A 41 17.82 -5.69 -13.49
C SER A 41 16.96 -4.47 -13.12
N ASP A 42 15.64 -4.60 -13.12
CA ASP A 42 14.69 -3.47 -12.99
C ASP A 42 14.11 -3.30 -11.58
N PHE A 43 14.65 -4.02 -10.58
CA PHE A 43 14.52 -3.60 -9.17
C PHE A 43 15.22 -2.24 -8.88
N GLY A 44 15.71 -1.55 -9.92
CA GLY A 44 16.10 -0.16 -9.88
C GLY A 44 14.96 0.69 -9.29
N ARG A 45 15.27 1.36 -8.18
CA ARG A 45 14.47 2.39 -7.47
C ARG A 45 12.95 2.33 -7.72
N LEU A 46 12.25 1.55 -6.90
CA LEU A 46 10.79 1.59 -6.80
C LEU A 46 10.29 3.04 -6.61
N GLU A 47 9.37 3.47 -7.47
CA GLU A 47 8.66 4.72 -7.29
C GLU A 47 7.44 4.49 -6.39
N PHE A 48 7.43 5.14 -5.23
CA PHE A 48 6.32 5.09 -4.29
C PHE A 48 5.34 6.24 -4.56
N LEU A 49 4.14 5.90 -5.00
CA LEU A 49 3.05 6.84 -5.26
C LEU A 49 2.31 7.15 -3.96
N ARG A 50 2.26 8.44 -3.59
CA ARG A 50 1.46 8.91 -2.43
C ARG A 50 -0.04 8.83 -2.69
N ASN A 51 -0.48 9.08 -3.93
CA ASN A 51 -1.86 8.80 -4.31
C ASN A 51 -2.01 7.30 -4.58
N THR A 52 -2.42 6.57 -3.55
CA THR A 52 -2.44 5.10 -3.55
C THR A 52 -3.71 4.51 -4.19
N ALA A 53 -4.81 5.28 -4.28
CA ALA A 53 -6.08 4.78 -4.78
C ALA A 53 -6.01 4.23 -6.24
N PRO A 54 -5.31 4.88 -7.19
CA PRO A 54 -5.08 4.32 -8.51
C PRO A 54 -4.31 3.00 -8.49
N VAL A 55 -3.33 2.85 -7.60
CA VAL A 55 -2.52 1.63 -7.46
C VAL A 55 -3.40 0.47 -6.99
N VAL A 56 -4.18 0.68 -5.93
CA VAL A 56 -5.12 -0.33 -5.40
C VAL A 56 -6.14 -0.73 -6.47
N LYS A 57 -6.72 0.25 -7.19
CA LYS A 57 -7.69 -0.01 -8.26
C LYS A 57 -7.08 -0.81 -9.42
N LYS A 58 -5.84 -0.50 -9.81
CA LYS A 58 -5.11 -1.23 -10.85
C LYS A 58 -4.81 -2.67 -10.43
N VAL A 59 -4.26 -2.88 -9.25
CA VAL A 59 -3.97 -4.23 -8.72
C VAL A 59 -5.24 -5.06 -8.60
N SER A 60 -6.32 -4.49 -8.05
CA SER A 60 -7.63 -5.16 -7.98
C SER A 60 -8.12 -5.59 -9.35
N ARG A 61 -8.05 -4.71 -10.36
CA ARG A 61 -8.40 -5.05 -11.74
C ARG A 61 -7.56 -6.19 -12.30
N LEU A 62 -6.23 -6.14 -12.12
CA LEU A 62 -5.32 -7.20 -12.61
C LEU A 62 -5.66 -8.56 -12.00
N ILE A 63 -5.92 -8.61 -10.68
CA ILE A 63 -6.36 -9.84 -10.02
C ILE A 63 -7.68 -10.31 -10.64
N MET A 64 -8.67 -9.42 -10.80
CA MET A 64 -9.97 -9.76 -11.40
C MET A 64 -9.87 -10.24 -12.87
N GLU A 65 -8.83 -9.81 -13.60
CA GLU A 65 -8.49 -10.28 -14.95
C GLU A 65 -7.73 -11.62 -14.97
N GLY A 66 -7.55 -12.27 -13.80
CA GLY A 66 -6.92 -13.58 -13.67
C GLY A 66 -5.40 -13.54 -13.45
N ARG A 67 -4.81 -12.36 -13.22
CA ARG A 67 -3.38 -12.27 -12.88
C ARG A 67 -3.13 -12.70 -11.44
N ILE A 68 -1.93 -13.25 -11.22
CA ILE A 68 -1.41 -13.63 -9.91
C ILE A 68 -0.35 -12.59 -9.52
N GLY A 69 -0.37 -12.13 -8.27
CA GLY A 69 0.59 -11.14 -7.78
C GLY A 69 0.98 -11.32 -6.32
N ALA A 70 2.13 -10.77 -5.94
CA ALA A 70 2.56 -10.67 -4.55
C ALA A 70 2.10 -9.35 -3.92
N LEU A 71 1.44 -9.41 -2.76
CA LEU A 71 0.97 -8.25 -2.00
C LEU A 71 1.73 -8.15 -0.67
N MET A 72 2.26 -6.97 -0.35
CA MET A 72 2.90 -6.72 0.94
C MET A 72 1.84 -6.61 2.04
N GLY A 73 1.86 -7.54 2.99
CA GLY A 73 1.13 -7.46 4.26
C GLY A 73 2.01 -6.90 5.39
N LEU A 74 1.54 -6.97 6.63
CA LEU A 74 2.30 -6.47 7.79
C LEU A 74 3.52 -7.35 8.13
N GLY A 75 3.45 -8.66 7.85
CA GLY A 75 4.47 -9.64 8.23
C GLY A 75 5.30 -10.20 7.06
N GLY A 76 5.12 -9.68 5.85
CA GLY A 76 5.76 -10.20 4.64
C GLY A 76 4.85 -10.11 3.42
N PHE A 77 5.13 -10.87 2.38
CA PHE A 77 4.33 -10.91 1.16
C PHE A 77 3.40 -12.12 1.14
N HIS A 78 2.19 -11.93 0.62
CA HIS A 78 1.26 -13.00 0.27
C HIS A 78 1.08 -13.07 -1.24
N ILE A 79 0.83 -14.27 -1.76
CA ILE A 79 0.41 -14.45 -3.15
C ILE A 79 -1.12 -14.35 -3.20
N ALA A 80 -1.62 -13.51 -4.10
CA ALA A 80 -3.04 -13.30 -4.32
C ALA A 80 -3.42 -13.58 -5.77
N CYS A 81 -4.54 -14.25 -5.95
CA CYS A 81 -5.19 -14.54 -7.22
C CYS A 81 -6.70 -14.52 -7.03
N ARG A 82 -7.45 -14.67 -8.11
CA ARG A 82 -8.87 -15.02 -8.01
C ARG A 82 -9.00 -16.40 -7.39
N ALA A 83 -9.98 -16.53 -6.49
CA ALA A 83 -10.31 -17.80 -5.85
C ALA A 83 -11.42 -18.58 -6.58
N ASP A 84 -11.99 -17.98 -7.62
CA ASP A 84 -13.08 -18.50 -8.43
C ASP A 84 -12.66 -18.75 -9.90
N SER A 85 -11.36 -18.71 -10.18
CA SER A 85 -10.80 -19.08 -11.48
C SER A 85 -10.33 -20.54 -11.42
N ASP A 86 -10.98 -21.41 -12.20
CA ASP A 86 -10.58 -22.80 -12.44
C ASP A 86 -9.41 -22.90 -13.44
#